data_AF-A0A7C3Y190-F1
#
_entry.id   AF-A0A7C3Y190-F1
#
_cell.length_a   1.000
_cell.length_b   1.000
_cell.length_c   1.000
_cell.angle_alpha   90.00
_cell.angle_beta   90.00
_cell.angle_gamma   90.00
#
_symmetry.space_group_name_H-M   'P 1'
#
loop_
_entity.id
_entity.type
_entity.pdbx_description
1 polymer ?
#
loop_
_entity_poly.entity_id
_entity_poly.type
_entity_poly.pdbx_seq_one_letter_code
_entity_poly.pdbx_strand_id
1 'polypeptide(L)'
;MAEEKKTKFCVNCGAEIDARAKICPKCGVEQPITPQKISKLWWLVPLFLGILGGIIAWLVNKERNPKAAKKLLIFGIVWAIFWIIIYILLLFLTMTLALGKARGTARDAKRMADIRSIQNALEMEYNLEKEEYPLISVDAYGRLTISQIGVYSLPKDPGGGKVLNCNDKKDTPYHAISNSMDRKKYCIWACLENGKFFAASPKGTKTLDKPPTNLNCW
;
A
#
# COMPACT_ATOMS: atom_id res chain seq x y z
N MET A 1 -14.74 -39.44 -35.06
CA MET A 1 -15.31 -38.11 -35.31
C MET A 1 -15.27 -37.88 -36.82
N ALA A 2 -16.42 -37.77 -37.48
CA ALA A 2 -16.48 -37.57 -38.93
C ALA A 2 -15.96 -36.16 -39.26
N GLU A 3 -14.89 -36.06 -40.06
CA GLU A 3 -14.41 -34.78 -40.59
C GLU A 3 -15.43 -34.29 -41.62
N GLU A 4 -16.13 -33.20 -41.33
CA GLU A 4 -16.96 -32.50 -42.31
C GLU A 4 -16.02 -31.99 -43.42
N LYS A 5 -15.97 -32.73 -44.52
CA LYS A 5 -15.02 -32.49 -45.61
C LYS A 5 -15.48 -31.24 -46.36
N LYS A 6 -14.88 -30.11 -46.02
CA LYS A 6 -15.19 -28.83 -46.64
C LYS A 6 -14.80 -28.85 -48.13
N THR A 7 -15.75 -28.66 -49.02
CA THR A 7 -15.55 -28.65 -50.48
C THR A 7 -15.63 -27.24 -51.07
N LYS A 8 -15.09 -27.06 -52.28
CA LYS A 8 -15.22 -25.87 -53.13
C LYS A 8 -15.44 -26.30 -54.58
N PHE A 9 -15.96 -25.43 -55.43
CA PHE A 9 -16.10 -25.71 -56.86
C PHE A 9 -14.87 -25.23 -57.65
N CYS A 10 -14.48 -26.01 -58.66
CA CYS A 10 -13.41 -25.63 -59.57
C CYS A 10 -13.83 -24.41 -60.41
N VAL A 11 -13.00 -23.37 -60.43
CA VAL A 11 -13.28 -22.14 -61.21
C VAL A 11 -13.29 -22.34 -62.73
N ASN A 12 -12.75 -23.47 -63.22
CA ASN A 12 -12.68 -23.77 -64.65
C ASN A 12 -13.74 -24.78 -65.11
N CYS A 13 -13.82 -25.95 -64.46
CA CYS A 13 -14.71 -27.04 -64.90
C CYS A 13 -15.97 -27.23 -64.04
N GLY A 14 -16.15 -26.46 -62.97
CA GLY A 14 -17.32 -26.57 -62.08
C GLY A 14 -17.39 -27.84 -61.22
N ALA A 15 -16.40 -28.74 -61.30
CA ALA A 15 -16.38 -29.94 -60.47
C ALA A 15 -16.22 -29.60 -58.98
N GLU A 16 -16.92 -30.34 -58.11
CA GLU A 16 -16.74 -30.26 -56.67
C GLU A 16 -15.41 -30.91 -56.27
N ILE A 17 -14.58 -30.15 -55.55
CA ILE A 17 -13.23 -30.53 -55.15
C ILE A 17 -13.00 -30.19 -53.67
N ASP A 18 -11.99 -30.81 -53.06
CA ASP A 18 -11.61 -30.50 -51.68
C ASP A 18 -11.22 -29.01 -51.53
N ALA A 19 -11.62 -28.37 -50.42
CA ALA A 19 -11.28 -26.96 -50.18
C ALA A 19 -9.76 -26.70 -50.20
N ARG A 20 -8.95 -27.70 -49.79
CA ARG A 20 -7.48 -27.65 -49.79
C ARG A 20 -6.85 -28.11 -51.09
N ALA A 21 -7.62 -28.57 -52.08
CA ALA A 21 -7.07 -28.97 -53.38
C ALA A 21 -6.38 -27.77 -54.05
N LYS A 22 -5.08 -27.94 -54.32
CA LYS A 22 -4.25 -26.97 -55.06
C LYS A 22 -4.37 -27.18 -56.58
N ILE A 23 -4.61 -28.42 -57.02
CA ILE A 23 -4.83 -28.79 -58.42
C ILE A 23 -6.17 -29.54 -58.51
N CYS A 24 -6.97 -29.22 -59.52
CA CYS A 24 -8.22 -29.94 -59.76
C CYS A 24 -7.93 -31.36 -60.29
N PRO A 25 -8.38 -32.45 -59.62
CA PRO A 25 -8.16 -33.82 -60.11
C PRO A 25 -8.97 -34.17 -61.36
N LYS A 26 -9.90 -33.29 -61.79
CA LYS A 26 -10.74 -33.49 -62.99
C LYS A 26 -10.19 -32.79 -64.23
N CYS A 27 -9.73 -31.54 -64.10
CA CYS A 27 -9.29 -30.72 -65.24
C CYS A 27 -7.84 -30.25 -65.19
N GLY A 28 -7.08 -30.55 -64.12
CA GLY A 28 -5.65 -30.23 -64.01
C GLY A 28 -5.30 -28.76 -63.73
N VAL A 29 -6.28 -27.83 -63.74
CA VAL A 29 -6.03 -26.40 -63.51
C VAL A 29 -5.78 -26.12 -62.01
N GLU A 30 -4.79 -25.29 -61.72
CA GLU A 30 -4.48 -24.82 -60.36
C GLU A 30 -5.65 -24.02 -59.77
N GLN A 31 -5.88 -24.21 -58.47
CA GLN A 31 -6.99 -23.60 -57.75
C GLN A 31 -6.48 -22.66 -56.66
N PRO A 32 -7.13 -21.50 -56.45
CA PRO A 32 -6.77 -20.62 -55.36
C PRO A 32 -6.98 -21.33 -54.02
N ILE A 33 -5.96 -21.27 -53.15
CA ILE A 33 -6.04 -21.81 -51.80
C ILE A 33 -6.75 -20.77 -50.94
N THR A 34 -8.00 -21.05 -50.55
CA THR A 34 -8.73 -20.21 -49.61
C THR A 34 -8.41 -20.65 -48.19
N PRO A 35 -7.92 -19.74 -47.32
CA PRO A 35 -7.62 -20.09 -45.93
C PRO A 35 -8.90 -20.51 -45.22
N GLN A 36 -8.85 -21.62 -44.47
CA GLN A 36 -10.03 -22.09 -43.75
C GLN A 36 -10.40 -21.12 -42.62
N LYS A 37 -11.71 -20.92 -42.44
CA LYS A 37 -12.28 -20.12 -41.35
C LYS A 37 -12.14 -20.89 -40.03
N ILE A 38 -11.41 -20.32 -39.07
CA ILE A 38 -11.32 -20.85 -37.71
C ILE A 38 -12.58 -20.45 -36.93
N SER A 39 -13.11 -21.35 -36.09
CA SER A 39 -14.22 -21.03 -35.20
C SER A 39 -13.81 -19.96 -34.17
N LYS A 40 -14.70 -19.01 -33.89
CA LYS A 40 -14.44 -17.94 -32.91
C LYS A 40 -14.18 -18.49 -31.50
N LEU A 41 -14.60 -19.72 -31.22
CA LEU A 41 -14.42 -20.39 -29.93
C LEU A 41 -12.94 -20.54 -29.53
N TRP A 42 -12.03 -20.63 -30.50
CA TRP A 42 -10.59 -20.70 -30.24
C TRP A 42 -10.02 -19.48 -29.52
N TRP A 43 -10.73 -18.34 -29.50
CA TRP A 43 -10.33 -17.15 -28.75
C TRP A 43 -10.56 -17.27 -27.24
N LEU A 44 -11.41 -18.19 -26.78
CA LEU A 44 -11.62 -18.42 -25.35
C LEU A 44 -10.43 -19.11 -24.70
N VAL A 45 -9.70 -19.93 -25.45
CA VAL A 45 -8.55 -20.69 -24.95
C VAL A 45 -7.46 -19.76 -24.38
N PRO A 46 -6.92 -18.77 -25.12
CA PRO A 46 -5.98 -17.79 -24.56
C PRO A 46 -6.60 -16.86 -23.51
N LEU A 47 -7.92 -16.63 -23.54
CA LEU A 47 -8.59 -15.78 -22.56
C LEU A 47 -8.55 -16.39 -21.15
N PHE A 48 -8.82 -17.69 -21.04
CA PHE A 48 -8.87 -18.40 -19.75
C PHE A 48 -7.54 -19.03 -19.33
N LEU A 49 -6.70 -19.44 -20.29
CA LEU A 49 -5.43 -20.12 -20.02
C LEU A 49 -4.21 -19.25 -20.33
N GLY A 50 -4.40 -17.95 -20.59
CA GLY A 50 -3.35 -16.97 -20.82
C GLY A 50 -2.38 -17.37 -21.94
N ILE A 51 -1.08 -17.30 -21.65
CA ILE A 51 -0.01 -17.62 -22.59
C ILE A 51 -0.09 -19.09 -23.03
N LEU A 52 -0.32 -20.02 -22.10
CA LEU A 52 -0.47 -21.45 -22.42
C LEU A 52 -1.63 -21.68 -23.38
N GLY A 53 -2.75 -21.00 -23.15
CA GLY A 53 -3.90 -21.04 -24.05
C GLY A 53 -3.59 -20.49 -25.45
N GLY A 54 -2.81 -19.41 -25.53
CA GLY A 54 -2.36 -18.84 -26.80
C GLY A 54 -1.46 -19.79 -27.60
N ILE A 55 -0.55 -20.49 -26.92
CA ILE A 55 0.33 -21.49 -27.55
C ILE A 55 -0.47 -22.69 -28.06
N ILE A 56 -1.40 -23.22 -27.25
CA ILE A 56 -2.26 -24.35 -27.65
C ILE A 56 -3.14 -23.96 -28.85
N ALA A 57 -3.78 -22.80 -28.80
CA ALA A 57 -4.63 -22.31 -29.88
C ALA A 57 -3.83 -22.07 -31.18
N TRP A 58 -2.58 -21.63 -31.07
CA TRP A 58 -1.67 -21.49 -32.20
C TRP A 58 -1.27 -22.84 -32.79
N LEU A 59 -0.80 -23.79 -31.97
CA LEU A 59 -0.30 -25.09 -32.42
C LEU A 59 -1.34 -25.88 -33.21
N VAL A 60 -2.59 -25.89 -32.74
CA VAL A 60 -3.68 -26.64 -33.40
C VAL A 60 -4.14 -25.98 -34.70
N ASN A 61 -4.06 -24.65 -34.80
CA ASN A 61 -4.58 -23.92 -35.96
C ASN A 61 -3.53 -23.47 -36.97
N LYS A 62 -2.22 -23.66 -36.69
CA LYS A 62 -1.12 -23.16 -37.52
C LYS A 62 -1.19 -23.67 -38.97
N GLU A 63 -1.60 -24.91 -39.16
CA GLU A 63 -1.69 -25.54 -40.49
C GLU A 63 -2.94 -25.12 -41.26
N ARG A 64 -4.06 -24.87 -40.55
CA ARG A 64 -5.33 -24.50 -41.18
C ARG A 64 -5.37 -23.04 -41.63
N ASN A 65 -4.87 -22.14 -40.78
CA ASN A 65 -4.83 -20.71 -41.07
C ASN A 65 -3.76 -20.02 -40.22
N PRO A 66 -2.52 -19.90 -40.74
CA PRO A 66 -1.39 -19.38 -39.97
C PRO A 66 -1.54 -17.90 -39.59
N LYS A 67 -2.25 -17.12 -40.41
CA LYS A 67 -2.51 -15.69 -40.14
C LYS A 67 -3.41 -15.52 -38.91
N ALA A 68 -4.46 -16.32 -38.81
CA ALA A 68 -5.36 -16.29 -37.67
C ALA A 68 -4.75 -16.93 -36.42
N ALA A 69 -3.99 -18.02 -36.56
CA ALA A 69 -3.26 -18.65 -35.46
C ALA A 69 -2.27 -17.67 -34.77
N LYS A 70 -1.52 -16.87 -35.55
CA LYS A 70 -0.61 -15.85 -35.00
C LYS A 70 -1.36 -14.79 -34.17
N LYS A 71 -2.57 -14.39 -34.59
CA LYS A 71 -3.40 -13.43 -33.84
C LYS A 71 -3.85 -14.00 -32.48
N LEU A 72 -4.16 -15.30 -32.41
CA LEU A 72 -4.51 -15.98 -31.16
C LEU A 72 -3.33 -16.01 -30.17
N LEU A 73 -2.12 -16.26 -30.66
CA LEU A 73 -0.91 -16.22 -29.84
C LEU A 73 -0.63 -14.81 -29.30
N ILE A 74 -0.66 -13.80 -30.17
CA ILE A 74 -0.44 -12.40 -29.80
C ILE A 74 -1.47 -11.95 -28.75
N PHE A 75 -2.73 -12.33 -28.94
CA PHE A 75 -3.78 -12.04 -27.97
C PHE A 75 -3.48 -12.63 -26.59
N GLY A 76 -3.07 -13.90 -26.51
CA GLY A 76 -2.71 -14.53 -25.24
C GLY A 76 -1.55 -13.82 -24.52
N ILE A 77 -0.53 -13.38 -25.28
CA ILE A 77 0.61 -12.65 -24.73
C ILE A 77 0.18 -11.27 -24.22
N VAL A 78 -0.55 -10.50 -25.04
CA VAL A 78 -1.03 -9.15 -24.67
C VAL A 78 -1.97 -9.22 -23.47
N TRP A 79 -2.86 -10.21 -23.44
CA TRP A 79 -3.79 -10.42 -22.33
C TRP A 79 -3.06 -10.75 -21.02
N ALA A 80 -2.03 -11.60 -21.08
CA ALA A 80 -1.21 -11.88 -19.91
C ALA A 80 -0.45 -10.64 -19.41
N ILE A 81 0.15 -9.87 -20.33
CA ILE A 81 0.85 -8.62 -19.98
C ILE A 81 -0.12 -7.61 -19.34
N PHE A 82 -1.34 -7.50 -19.86
CA PHE A 82 -2.37 -6.61 -19.32
C PHE A 82 -2.68 -6.93 -17.84
N TRP A 83 -2.88 -8.21 -17.51
CA TRP A 83 -3.11 -8.62 -16.12
C TRP A 83 -1.87 -8.43 -15.22
N ILE A 84 -0.67 -8.64 -15.75
CA ILE A 84 0.58 -8.38 -15.01
C ILE A 84 0.69 -6.89 -14.67
N ILE A 85 0.39 -5.99 -15.61
CA ILE A 85 0.40 -4.54 -15.39
C ILE A 85 -0.63 -4.16 -14.32
N ILE A 86 -1.86 -4.67 -14.43
CA ILE A 86 -2.90 -4.43 -13.41
C ILE A 86 -2.41 -4.89 -12.02
N TYR A 87 -1.84 -6.08 -11.93
CA TYR A 87 -1.32 -6.62 -10.68
C TYR A 87 -0.23 -5.72 -10.06
N ILE A 88 0.74 -5.26 -10.87
CA ILE A 88 1.80 -4.35 -10.42
C ILE A 88 1.22 -3.01 -9.93
N LEU A 89 0.25 -2.44 -10.64
CA LEU A 89 -0.40 -1.19 -10.24
C LEU A 89 -1.17 -1.35 -8.92
N LEU A 90 -1.87 -2.47 -8.74
CA LEU A 90 -2.57 -2.79 -7.48
C LEU A 90 -1.58 -2.98 -6.33
N LEU A 91 -0.46 -3.67 -6.55
CA LEU A 91 0.59 -3.80 -5.54
C LEU A 91 1.14 -2.44 -5.12
N PHE A 92 1.47 -1.58 -6.09
CA PHE A 92 1.97 -0.24 -5.82
C PHE A 92 0.96 0.60 -5.01
N LEU A 93 -0.32 0.52 -5.38
CA LEU A 93 -1.39 1.20 -4.65
C LEU A 93 -1.48 0.73 -3.19
N THR A 94 -1.46 -0.57 -2.93
CA THR A 94 -1.54 -1.09 -1.55
C THR A 94 -0.33 -0.70 -0.68
N MET A 95 0.87 -0.64 -1.27
CA MET A 95 2.09 -0.22 -0.58
C MET A 95 2.00 1.22 -0.05
N THR A 96 1.37 2.13 -0.81
CA THR A 96 1.21 3.53 -0.37
C THR A 96 0.31 3.67 0.85
N LEU A 97 -0.75 2.85 0.95
CA LEU A 97 -1.68 2.85 2.09
C LEU A 97 -1.01 2.31 3.37
N ALA A 98 -0.13 1.32 3.25
CA ALA A 98 0.60 0.75 4.37
C ALA A 98 1.55 1.77 5.05
N LEU A 99 2.20 2.63 4.25
CA LEU A 99 3.12 3.66 4.75
C LEU A 99 2.43 4.73 5.61
N GLY A 100 1.15 5.00 5.39
CA GLY A 100 0.38 5.97 6.19
C GLY A 100 0.25 5.55 7.65
N LYS A 101 -0.15 4.30 7.91
CA LYS A 101 -0.31 3.77 9.27
C LYS A 101 1.04 3.64 10.01
N ALA A 102 2.08 3.17 9.31
CA ALA A 102 3.41 2.99 9.88
C ALA A 102 4.04 4.31 10.36
N ARG A 103 3.78 5.43 9.67
CA ARG A 103 4.27 6.75 10.08
C ARG A 103 3.63 7.22 11.39
N GLY A 104 2.33 7.00 11.57
CA GLY A 104 1.63 7.37 12.80
C GLY A 104 2.15 6.61 14.02
N THR A 105 2.32 5.30 13.89
CA THR A 105 2.89 4.46 14.96
C THR A 105 4.33 4.86 15.31
N ALA A 106 5.14 5.25 14.32
CA ALA A 106 6.51 5.71 14.56
C ALA A 106 6.54 7.04 15.33
N ARG A 107 5.61 7.97 15.05
CA ARG A 107 5.48 9.22 15.80
C ARG A 107 5.05 8.98 17.24
N ASP A 108 4.08 8.10 17.47
CA ASP A 108 3.65 7.74 18.83
C ASP A 108 4.77 7.05 19.63
N ALA A 109 5.57 6.18 19.00
CA ALA A 109 6.76 5.61 19.62
C ALA A 109 7.77 6.67 20.03
N LYS A 110 8.02 7.67 19.17
CA LYS A 110 8.88 8.82 19.48
C LYS A 110 8.32 9.63 20.65
N ARG A 111 7.02 9.97 20.64
CA ARG A 111 6.35 10.69 21.74
C ARG A 111 6.53 9.99 23.08
N MET A 112 6.32 8.67 23.12
CA MET A 112 6.51 7.88 24.33
C MET A 112 7.97 7.85 24.80
N ALA A 113 8.92 7.77 23.88
CA ALA A 113 10.35 7.84 24.19
C ALA A 113 10.76 9.22 24.72
N ASP A 114 10.29 10.29 24.08
CA ASP A 114 10.56 11.67 24.47
C ASP A 114 10.02 11.98 25.88
N ILE A 115 8.78 11.56 26.19
CA ILE A 115 8.19 11.74 27.53
C ILE A 115 8.98 10.98 28.59
N ARG A 116 9.44 9.75 28.31
CA ARG A 116 10.33 9.02 29.23
C ARG A 116 11.68 9.69 29.39
N SER A 117 12.22 10.28 28.32
CA SER A 117 13.47 11.04 28.38
C SER A 117 13.32 12.26 29.30
N ILE A 118 12.21 13.00 29.20
CA ILE A 118 11.95 14.15 30.08
C ILE A 118 11.73 13.68 31.52
N GLN A 119 11.01 12.57 31.72
CA GLN A 119 10.82 11.98 33.04
C GLN A 119 12.18 11.66 33.70
N ASN A 120 13.05 10.92 33.00
CA ASN A 120 14.37 10.58 33.51
C ASN A 120 15.21 11.82 33.85
N ALA A 121 15.12 12.88 33.03
CA ALA A 121 15.78 14.15 33.34
C ALA A 121 15.25 14.80 34.63
N LEU A 122 13.93 14.80 34.82
CA LEU A 122 13.32 15.30 36.06
C LEU A 122 13.73 14.48 37.28
N GLU A 123 13.86 13.16 37.15
CA GLU A 123 14.35 12.30 38.24
C GLU A 123 15.85 12.54 38.53
N MET A 124 16.67 12.81 37.52
CA MET A 124 18.09 13.16 37.72
C MET A 124 18.28 14.51 38.40
N GLU A 125 17.41 15.48 38.10
CA GLU A 125 17.45 16.84 38.63
C GLU A 125 16.63 17.00 39.92
N TYR A 126 16.14 15.90 40.49
CA TYR A 126 15.41 15.92 41.76
C TYR A 126 16.33 16.38 42.89
N ASN A 127 15.94 17.44 43.60
CA ASN A 127 16.71 17.97 44.71
C ASN A 127 16.38 17.19 45.99
N LEU A 128 17.32 16.36 46.45
CA LEU A 128 17.16 15.53 47.65
C LEU A 128 17.08 16.34 48.96
N GLU A 129 17.73 17.51 49.04
CA GLU A 129 17.73 18.34 50.25
C GLU A 129 16.38 19.04 50.46
N LYS A 130 15.77 19.48 49.36
CA LYS A 130 14.48 20.19 49.37
C LYS A 130 13.29 19.27 49.12
N GLU A 131 13.53 18.02 48.74
CA GLU A 131 12.53 17.06 48.27
C GLU A 131 11.68 17.57 47.09
N GLU A 132 12.29 18.33 46.17
CA GLU A 132 11.57 19.05 45.11
C GLU A 132 12.12 18.75 43.71
N TYR A 133 11.22 18.64 42.73
CA TYR A 133 11.54 18.61 41.31
C TYR A 133 11.81 20.01 40.77
N PRO A 134 12.58 20.16 39.67
CA PRO A 134 12.76 21.43 38.97
C PRO A 134 11.44 22.16 38.67
N LEU A 135 11.49 23.49 38.60
CA LEU A 135 10.33 24.27 38.21
C LEU A 135 9.96 23.96 36.76
N ILE A 136 8.71 23.53 36.59
CA ILE A 136 8.06 23.34 35.30
C ILE A 136 7.18 24.56 35.06
N SER A 137 7.55 25.34 34.06
CA SER A 137 6.73 26.44 33.54
C SER A 137 6.06 26.03 32.23
N VAL A 138 4.89 26.59 31.99
CA VAL A 138 4.12 26.36 30.77
C VAL A 138 3.71 27.66 30.10
N ASP A 139 3.50 27.61 28.79
CA ASP A 139 2.93 28.72 28.02
C ASP A 139 1.39 28.79 28.17
N ALA A 140 0.78 29.75 27.48
CA ALA A 140 -0.68 29.93 27.44
C ALA A 140 -1.45 28.72 26.90
N TYR A 141 -0.76 27.76 26.27
CA TYR A 141 -1.34 26.55 25.69
C TYR A 141 -1.02 25.29 26.52
N GLY A 142 -0.42 25.43 27.70
CA GLY A 142 -0.05 24.30 28.57
C GLY A 142 1.19 23.55 28.10
N ARG A 143 2.03 24.14 27.25
CA ARG A 143 3.24 23.50 26.72
C ARG A 143 4.46 23.91 27.52
N LEU A 144 5.40 22.99 27.68
CA LEU A 144 6.65 23.22 28.38
C LEU A 144 7.39 24.44 27.83
N THR A 145 7.66 25.42 28.69
CA THR A 145 8.54 26.55 28.41
C THR A 145 9.85 26.32 29.18
N ILE A 146 10.98 26.38 28.48
CA ILE A 146 12.29 26.11 29.09
C ILE A 146 12.65 27.24 30.05
N SER A 147 13.08 26.86 31.26
CA SER A 147 14.03 27.66 32.03
C SER A 147 14.94 26.82 32.95
N GLN A 148 14.54 25.65 33.47
CA GLN A 148 15.32 24.99 34.53
C GLN A 148 15.29 23.43 34.58
N ILE A 149 14.89 22.74 33.51
CA ILE A 149 14.73 21.25 33.54
C ILE A 149 16.07 20.50 33.33
N GLY A 150 17.24 21.13 33.36
CA GLY A 150 18.53 20.45 33.15
C GLY A 150 18.76 19.80 31.77
N VAL A 151 17.77 19.86 30.86
CA VAL A 151 17.85 19.29 29.51
C VAL A 151 18.43 20.31 28.53
N TYR A 152 19.57 19.99 27.90
CA TYR A 152 20.23 20.84 26.89
C TYR A 152 19.34 21.20 25.68
N SER A 153 18.34 20.38 25.36
CA SER A 153 17.25 20.74 24.45
C SER A 153 16.01 19.88 24.72
N LEU A 154 14.85 20.50 24.93
CA LEU A 154 13.62 19.73 25.09
C LEU A 154 13.29 18.99 23.78
N PRO A 155 12.97 17.70 23.86
CA PRO A 155 12.38 16.97 22.75
C PRO A 155 11.11 17.68 22.26
N LYS A 156 10.88 17.64 20.94
CA LYS A 156 9.76 18.31 20.28
C LYS A 156 8.87 17.29 19.58
N ASP A 157 7.56 17.51 19.67
CA ASP A 157 6.57 16.64 19.03
C ASP A 157 6.77 16.67 17.49
N PRO A 158 6.82 15.50 16.83
CA PRO A 158 6.94 15.41 15.37
C PRO A 158 5.72 15.94 14.59
N GLY A 159 4.63 16.31 15.27
CA GLY A 159 3.38 16.77 14.71
C GLY A 159 2.60 15.68 13.97
N GLY A 160 1.70 16.08 13.07
CA GLY A 160 1.00 15.17 12.16
C GLY A 160 -0.05 14.27 12.83
N GLY A 161 -0.39 14.53 14.09
CA GLY A 161 -1.57 13.98 14.75
C GLY A 161 -2.80 14.87 14.54
N LYS A 162 -3.95 14.39 15.02
CA LYS A 162 -5.26 15.05 14.84
C LYS A 162 -5.79 15.73 16.10
N VAL A 163 -5.07 15.63 17.22
CA VAL A 163 -5.49 16.23 18.49
C VAL A 163 -5.09 17.71 18.47
N LEU A 164 -6.10 18.57 18.30
CA LEU A 164 -5.95 20.02 18.20
C LEU A 164 -5.15 20.59 19.39
N ASN A 165 -4.23 21.50 19.11
CA ASN A 165 -3.35 22.14 20.08
C ASN A 165 -2.45 21.19 20.87
N CYS A 166 -2.33 19.92 20.48
CA CYS A 166 -1.46 18.97 21.15
C CYS A 166 -0.41 18.37 20.21
N ASN A 167 -0.84 17.58 19.23
CA ASN A 167 0.04 16.89 18.30
C ASN A 167 -0.21 17.25 16.82
N ASP A 168 -1.03 18.28 16.60
CA ASP A 168 -1.38 18.85 15.31
C ASP A 168 -0.24 19.69 14.69
N LYS A 169 0.58 20.33 15.53
CA LYS A 169 1.71 21.17 15.11
C LYS A 169 3.05 20.46 15.29
N LYS A 170 3.88 20.55 14.25
CA LYS A 170 5.25 20.01 14.24
C LYS A 170 6.21 20.90 15.03
N ASP A 171 7.22 20.26 15.63
CA ASP A 171 8.37 20.89 16.30
C ASP A 171 7.97 21.76 17.50
N THR A 172 6.97 21.29 18.24
CA THR A 172 6.46 21.98 19.42
C THR A 172 6.71 21.23 20.72
N PRO A 173 6.88 21.92 21.86
CA PRO A 173 7.11 21.25 23.14
C PRO A 173 5.90 20.42 23.57
N TYR A 174 6.18 19.40 24.38
CA TYR A 174 5.15 18.58 25.01
C TYR A 174 4.35 19.35 26.05
N HIS A 175 3.19 18.80 26.40
CA HIS A 175 2.30 19.42 27.37
C HIS A 175 2.72 19.11 28.80
N ALA A 176 2.42 20.03 29.70
CA ALA A 176 2.66 19.89 31.12
C ALA A 176 1.67 20.72 31.95
N ILE A 177 1.68 20.51 33.26
CA ILE A 177 1.04 21.39 34.24
C ILE A 177 2.15 22.07 35.05
N SER A 178 2.02 23.38 35.24
CA SER A 178 2.95 24.14 36.09
C SER A 178 2.96 23.57 37.51
N ASN A 179 4.14 23.28 38.03
CA ASN A 179 4.33 22.80 39.40
C ASN A 179 4.76 23.91 40.37
N SER A 180 4.59 25.18 40.00
CA SER A 180 4.97 26.33 40.83
C SER A 180 4.32 26.34 42.22
N MET A 181 3.17 25.69 42.39
CA MET A 181 2.42 25.59 43.65
C MET A 181 2.78 24.35 44.48
N ASP A 182 3.27 23.27 43.86
CA ASP A 182 3.64 22.02 44.51
C ASP A 182 4.76 21.35 43.69
N ARG A 183 6.00 21.64 44.10
CA ARG A 183 7.21 21.14 43.43
C ARG A 183 7.56 19.70 43.80
N LYS A 184 6.81 19.05 44.70
CA LYS A 184 6.98 17.61 44.98
C LYS A 184 6.39 16.73 43.89
N LYS A 185 5.64 17.32 42.95
CA LYS A 185 4.94 16.61 41.88
C LYS A 185 5.19 17.27 40.54
N TYR A 186 4.99 16.50 39.49
CA TYR A 186 4.93 17.01 38.13
C TYR A 186 3.98 16.17 37.28
N CYS A 187 3.46 16.80 36.23
CA CYS A 187 2.73 16.11 35.21
C CYS A 187 3.10 16.62 33.82
N ILE A 188 3.58 15.71 32.97
CA ILE A 188 3.91 15.96 31.56
C ILE A 188 3.24 14.90 30.69
N TRP A 189 2.85 15.25 29.47
CA TRP A 189 2.24 14.27 28.57
C TRP A 189 2.40 14.62 27.09
N ALA A 190 2.23 13.59 26.27
CA ALA A 190 2.07 13.69 24.83
C ALA A 190 0.69 13.17 24.41
N CYS A 191 0.11 13.74 23.36
CA CYS A 191 -1.09 13.19 22.74
C CYS A 191 -0.72 12.20 21.65
N LEU A 192 -1.35 11.02 21.70
CA LEU A 192 -1.17 9.96 20.71
C LEU A 192 -2.19 10.11 19.57
N GLU A 193 -1.93 9.45 18.45
CA GLU A 193 -2.79 9.58 17.26
C GLU A 193 -4.13 8.89 17.40
N ASN A 194 -4.24 7.95 18.33
CA ASN A 194 -5.48 7.29 18.69
C ASN A 194 -6.36 8.12 19.66
N GLY A 195 -5.97 9.34 20.00
CA GLY A 195 -6.70 10.22 20.93
C GLY A 195 -6.44 9.95 22.40
N LYS A 196 -5.53 9.02 22.73
CA LYS A 196 -5.07 8.79 24.10
C LYS A 196 -3.91 9.71 24.47
N PHE A 197 -3.57 9.76 25.75
CA PHE A 197 -2.54 10.62 26.30
C PHE A 197 -1.49 9.77 26.99
N PHE A 198 -0.22 9.92 26.63
CA PHE A 198 0.87 9.25 27.31
C PHE A 198 1.49 10.22 28.29
N ALA A 199 1.26 9.98 29.59
CA ALA A 199 1.65 10.88 30.66
C ALA A 199 2.80 10.30 31.51
N ALA A 200 3.61 11.18 32.08
CA ALA A 200 4.63 10.85 33.06
C ALA A 200 4.50 11.73 34.31
N SER A 201 4.78 11.11 35.46
CA SER A 201 4.79 11.71 36.79
C SER A 201 5.83 10.98 37.65
N PRO A 202 6.05 11.39 38.92
CA PRO A 202 6.92 10.63 39.85
C PRO A 202 6.51 9.16 40.00
N LYS A 203 5.25 8.81 39.68
CA LYS A 203 4.72 7.44 39.74
C LYS A 203 5.13 6.59 38.52
N GLY A 204 5.82 7.13 37.54
CA GLY A 204 6.21 6.44 36.30
C GLY A 204 5.55 7.01 35.04
N THR A 205 5.24 6.15 34.07
CA THR A 205 4.49 6.51 32.86
C THR A 205 3.20 5.72 32.73
N LYS A 206 2.15 6.33 32.16
CA LYS A 206 0.87 5.66 31.92
C LYS A 206 0.14 6.25 30.72
N THR A 207 -0.55 5.39 29.97
CA THR A 207 -1.50 5.83 28.93
C THR A 207 -2.87 6.09 29.56
N LEU A 208 -3.43 7.26 29.28
CA LEU A 208 -4.70 7.75 29.80
C LEU A 208 -5.69 7.96 28.64
N ASP A 209 -6.98 7.76 28.94
CA ASP A 209 -8.06 8.01 27.97
C ASP A 209 -8.56 9.47 27.98
N LYS A 210 -8.15 10.27 28.97
CA LYS A 210 -8.48 11.69 29.14
C LYS A 210 -7.21 12.50 29.40
N PRO A 211 -7.16 13.79 29.03
CA PRO A 211 -6.02 14.63 29.32
C PRO A 211 -5.85 14.81 30.83
N PRO A 212 -4.61 14.84 31.34
CA PRO A 212 -4.34 15.20 32.72
C PRO A 212 -4.91 16.58 33.09
N THR A 213 -5.47 16.70 34.29
CA THR A 213 -6.06 17.96 34.80
C THR A 213 -5.40 18.47 36.08
N ASN A 214 -4.49 17.69 36.66
CA ASN A 214 -3.79 18.04 37.89
C ASN A 214 -2.37 17.44 37.93
N LEU A 215 -1.56 17.89 38.89
CA LEU A 215 -0.15 17.51 39.04
C LEU A 215 0.10 16.01 39.36
N ASN A 216 -0.92 15.22 39.72
CA ASN A 216 -0.73 13.79 39.94
C ASN A 216 -0.73 12.98 38.62
N CYS A 217 -1.16 13.58 37.51
CA CYS A 217 -1.50 12.95 36.22
C CYS A 217 -2.60 11.87 36.24
N TRP A 218 -2.60 10.96 37.21
CA TRP A 218 -3.58 9.89 37.44
C TRP A 218 -3.61 9.41 38.90
#